data_AF-A0A3D1AN54-F1
#
_entry.id   AF-A0A3D1AN54-F1
#
_cell.length_a   1.000
_cell.length_b   1.000
_cell.length_c   1.000
_cell.angle_alpha   90.00
_cell.angle_beta   90.00
_cell.angle_gamma   90.00
#
_symmetry.space_group_name_H-M   'P 1'
#
loop_
_entity.id
_entity.type
_entity.pdbx_description
1 polymer ?
#
loop_
_entity_poly.entity_id
_entity_poly.type
_entity_poly.pdbx_seq_one_letter_code
_entity_poly.pdbx_strand_id
1 'polypeptide(L)'
;MSENPSAAPGDHELAKGYEFKEVEARWYKKWLEQKNFQATMDEGKPSFSIVIPPPNVTGVLHVGHALNNTMQDVLVRYKRMCGYNTLWVPGTDHAGIA
;
A
#
# COMPACT_ATOMS: atom_id res chain seq x y z
N MET A 1 -8.34 -13.18 -50.79
CA MET A 1 -8.59 -13.81 -49.47
C MET A 1 -7.47 -13.38 -48.57
N SER A 2 -7.80 -12.62 -47.52
CA SER A 2 -6.85 -12.01 -46.59
C SER A 2 -6.38 -13.02 -45.55
N GLU A 3 -5.08 -13.09 -45.31
CA GLU A 3 -4.53 -13.74 -44.12
C GLU A 3 -4.57 -12.74 -42.96
N ASN A 4 -5.42 -13.03 -41.97
CA ASN A 4 -5.37 -12.42 -40.65
C ASN A 4 -4.32 -13.20 -39.83
N PRO A 5 -3.26 -12.58 -39.32
CA PRO A 5 -2.44 -13.22 -38.30
C PRO A 5 -3.26 -13.26 -37.00
N SER A 6 -3.75 -14.45 -36.67
CA SER A 6 -4.41 -14.75 -35.40
C SER A 6 -3.56 -14.26 -34.23
N ALA A 7 -4.11 -13.38 -33.41
CA ALA A 7 -3.57 -13.10 -32.08
C ALA A 7 -3.38 -14.43 -31.34
N ALA A 8 -2.20 -14.64 -30.78
CA ALA A 8 -1.92 -15.82 -29.97
C ALA A 8 -2.82 -15.81 -28.72
N PRO A 9 -3.55 -16.89 -28.41
CA PRO A 9 -4.30 -16.98 -27.17
C PRO A 9 -3.30 -17.12 -26.03
N GLY A 10 -3.19 -16.11 -25.17
CA GLY A 10 -2.52 -16.24 -23.89
C GLY A 10 -3.35 -17.16 -23.01
N ASP A 11 -2.82 -18.32 -22.64
CA ASP A 11 -3.39 -19.18 -21.62
C ASP A 11 -3.49 -18.38 -20.31
N HIS A 12 -4.72 -17.98 -19.97
CA HIS A 12 -5.05 -17.45 -18.66
C HIS A 12 -5.67 -18.55 -17.81
N GLU A 13 -4.96 -19.67 -17.67
CA GLU A 13 -5.32 -20.68 -16.68
C GLU A 13 -4.98 -20.11 -15.29
N LEU A 14 -6.01 -19.87 -14.47
CA LEU A 14 -5.81 -19.46 -13.09
C LEU A 14 -5.19 -20.61 -12.30
N ALA A 15 -4.17 -20.30 -11.49
CA ALA A 15 -3.59 -21.27 -10.59
C ALA A 15 -4.66 -21.89 -9.69
N LYS A 16 -4.53 -23.20 -9.40
CA LYS A 16 -5.46 -23.93 -8.53
C LYS A 16 -5.47 -23.43 -7.08
N GLY A 17 -4.44 -22.68 -6.67
CA GLY A 17 -4.28 -22.12 -5.34
C GLY A 17 -3.70 -20.71 -5.38
N TYR A 18 -3.96 -19.94 -4.32
CA TYR A 18 -3.43 -18.59 -4.16
C TYR A 18 -2.07 -18.60 -3.45
N GLU A 19 -1.03 -18.22 -4.17
CA GLU A 19 0.33 -18.10 -3.64
C GLU A 19 0.61 -16.66 -3.15
N PHE A 20 0.29 -16.39 -1.88
CA PHE A 20 0.36 -15.05 -1.31
C PHE A 20 1.76 -14.42 -1.39
N LYS A 21 2.83 -15.21 -1.18
CA LYS A 21 4.21 -14.71 -1.15
C LYS A 21 4.61 -14.04 -2.47
N GLU A 22 4.25 -14.66 -3.59
CA GLU A 22 4.58 -14.14 -4.93
C GLU A 22 3.75 -12.89 -5.24
N VAL A 23 2.47 -12.92 -4.87
CA VAL A 23 1.54 -11.82 -5.11
C VAL A 23 1.93 -10.58 -4.30
N GLU A 24 2.23 -10.74 -3.01
CA GLU A 24 2.66 -9.66 -2.12
C GLU A 24 3.97 -9.03 -2.61
N ALA A 25 4.99 -9.84 -2.92
CA ALA A 25 6.27 -9.35 -3.42
C ALA A 25 6.13 -8.55 -4.73
N ARG A 26 5.32 -9.07 -5.67
CA ARG A 26 5.05 -8.41 -6.94
C ARG A 26 4.37 -7.05 -6.76
N TRP A 27 3.31 -6.99 -5.95
CA TRP A 27 2.54 -5.75 -5.74
C TRP A 27 3.32 -4.72 -4.95
N TYR A 28 4.06 -5.14 -3.92
CA TYR A 28 4.88 -4.23 -3.13
C TYR A 28 5.93 -3.54 -4.01
N LYS A 29 6.65 -4.31 -4.84
CA LYS A 29 7.59 -3.78 -5.83
C LYS A 29 6.91 -2.76 -6.76
N LYS A 30 5.75 -3.12 -7.33
CA LYS A 30 4.99 -2.23 -8.22
C LYS A 30 4.58 -0.92 -7.53
N TRP A 31 4.14 -0.98 -6.28
CA TRP A 31 3.76 0.22 -5.52
C TRP A 31 4.94 1.15 -5.24
N LEU A 32 6.13 0.59 -4.99
CA LEU A 32 7.36 1.37 -4.85
C LEU A 32 7.74 2.05 -6.17
N GLU A 33 7.75 1.29 -7.28
CA GLU A 33 8.10 1.80 -8.61
C GLU A 33 7.16 2.93 -9.06
N GLN A 34 5.86 2.77 -8.80
CA GLN A 34 4.84 3.76 -9.14
C GLN A 34 4.73 4.90 -8.11
N LYS A 35 5.54 4.88 -7.06
CA LYS A 35 5.51 5.85 -5.94
C LYS A 35 4.12 5.97 -5.31
N ASN A 36 3.38 4.85 -5.23
CA ASN A 36 2.01 4.82 -4.70
C ASN A 36 1.92 5.17 -3.21
N PHE A 37 3.04 5.22 -2.49
CA PHE A 37 3.07 5.68 -1.10
C PHE A 37 3.38 7.17 -0.96
N GLN A 38 3.79 7.84 -2.05
CA GLN A 38 4.09 9.26 -2.03
C GLN A 38 2.81 10.06 -1.76
N ALA A 39 2.95 11.10 -0.93
CA ALA A 39 1.89 12.07 -0.71
C ALA A 39 1.79 13.02 -1.90
N THR A 40 0.56 13.39 -2.26
CA THR A 40 0.26 14.41 -3.27
C THR A 40 -0.24 15.67 -2.59
N MET A 41 0.04 16.83 -3.19
CA MET A 41 -0.39 18.14 -2.71
C MET A 41 -1.03 18.89 -3.86
N ASP A 42 -1.98 18.24 -4.54
CA ASP A 42 -2.65 18.83 -5.70
C ASP A 42 -3.64 19.90 -5.21
N GLU A 43 -3.59 21.08 -5.82
CA GLU A 43 -4.50 22.18 -5.49
C GLU A 43 -5.97 21.79 -5.73
N GLY A 44 -6.85 22.29 -4.86
CA GLY A 44 -8.30 22.04 -4.96
C GLY A 44 -8.77 20.66 -4.50
N LYS A 45 -7.86 19.74 -4.09
CA LYS A 45 -8.25 18.46 -3.47
C LYS A 45 -8.28 18.56 -1.95
N PRO A 46 -9.26 17.94 -1.27
CA PRO A 46 -9.30 17.91 0.19
C PRO A 46 -8.15 17.07 0.75
N SER A 47 -7.63 17.45 1.92
CA SER A 47 -6.50 16.76 2.57
C SER A 47 -6.97 15.79 3.64
N PHE A 48 -6.26 14.67 3.76
CA PHE A 48 -6.44 13.68 4.82
C PHE A 48 -5.08 13.20 5.31
N SER A 49 -4.82 13.28 6.62
CA SER A 49 -3.56 12.81 7.19
C SER A 49 -3.76 11.95 8.43
N ILE A 50 -2.86 10.99 8.60
CA ILE A 50 -2.73 10.17 9.80
C ILE A 50 -1.25 10.13 10.19
N VAL A 51 -0.97 10.34 11.47
CA VAL A 51 0.35 10.11 12.07
C VAL A 51 0.35 8.70 12.65
N ILE A 52 1.30 7.86 12.23
CA ILE A 52 1.50 6.55 12.85
C ILE A 52 2.00 6.82 14.27
N PRO A 53 1.29 6.36 15.32
CA PRO A 53 1.77 6.47 16.68
C PRO A 53 3.17 5.86 16.71
N PRO A 54 4.20 6.64 17.08
CA PRO A 54 5.57 6.17 16.97
C PRO A 54 5.71 4.89 17.79
N PRO A 55 6.20 3.79 17.20
CA PRO A 55 6.48 2.61 17.98
C PRO A 55 7.59 2.99 18.97
N ASN A 56 7.42 2.59 20.23
CA ASN A 56 8.52 2.65 21.19
C ASN A 56 9.71 1.89 20.58
N VAL A 57 10.90 2.50 20.61
CA VAL A 57 12.15 1.99 19.99
C VAL A 57 12.61 0.64 20.58
N THR A 58 11.86 0.04 21.51
CA THR A 58 12.29 -1.01 22.43
C THR A 58 11.84 -2.44 22.09
N GLY A 59 11.05 -2.73 21.04
CA GLY A 59 10.60 -4.13 20.84
C GLY A 59 9.97 -4.54 19.51
N VAL A 60 10.04 -5.84 19.23
CA VAL A 60 9.50 -6.54 18.05
C VAL A 60 8.01 -6.22 17.83
N LEU A 61 7.62 -6.04 16.57
CA LEU A 61 6.21 -5.83 16.20
C LEU A 61 5.35 -7.05 16.56
N HIS A 62 4.40 -6.86 17.47
CA HIS A 62 3.34 -7.83 17.77
C HIS A 62 2.03 -7.56 17.02
N VAL A 63 1.06 -8.48 17.10
CA VAL A 63 -0.26 -8.42 16.42
C VAL A 63 -1.01 -7.11 16.69
N GLY A 64 -0.90 -6.52 17.88
CA GLY A 64 -1.46 -5.18 18.14
C GLY A 64 -0.97 -4.08 17.19
N HIS A 65 0.30 -4.10 16.78
CA HIS A 65 0.83 -3.18 15.76
C HIS A 65 0.24 -3.47 14.39
N ALA A 66 0.10 -4.76 14.04
CA ALA A 66 -0.51 -5.17 12.79
C ALA A 66 -1.95 -4.65 12.69
N LEU A 67 -2.74 -4.81 13.75
CA LEU A 67 -4.11 -4.28 13.81
C LEU A 67 -4.14 -2.76 13.64
N ASN A 68 -3.36 -2.04 14.44
CA ASN A 68 -3.32 -0.57 14.42
C ASN A 68 -2.90 -0.03 13.03
N ASN A 69 -1.83 -0.56 12.45
CA ASN A 69 -1.33 -0.11 11.16
C ASN A 69 -2.27 -0.51 10.01
N THR A 70 -2.90 -1.68 10.08
CA THR A 70 -3.87 -2.13 9.05
C THR A 70 -5.08 -1.20 9.01
N MET A 71 -5.62 -0.83 10.18
CA MET A 71 -6.75 0.11 10.23
C MET A 71 -6.39 1.46 9.60
N GLN A 72 -5.21 1.99 9.90
CA GLN A 72 -4.74 3.25 9.33
C GLN A 72 -4.50 3.14 7.81
N ASP A 73 -3.85 2.07 7.34
CA ASP A 73 -3.60 1.81 5.92
C ASP A 73 -4.92 1.75 5.13
N VAL A 74 -5.93 1.04 5.65
CA VAL A 74 -7.27 0.97 5.04
C VAL A 74 -7.88 2.36 4.88
N LEU A 75 -7.84 3.19 5.93
CA LEU A 75 -8.39 4.55 5.88
C LEU A 75 -7.64 5.43 4.87
N VAL A 76 -6.31 5.36 4.83
CA VAL A 76 -5.48 6.12 3.90
C VAL A 76 -5.77 5.71 2.46
N ARG A 77 -5.83 4.41 2.17
CA ARG A 77 -6.16 3.90 0.83
C ARG A 77 -7.57 4.30 0.41
N TYR A 78 -8.54 4.16 1.29
CA TYR A 78 -9.91 4.59 1.04
C TYR A 78 -9.99 6.08 0.70
N LYS A 79 -9.38 6.95 1.52
CA LYS A 79 -9.37 8.39 1.27
C LYS A 79 -8.65 8.77 -0.02
N ARG A 80 -7.54 8.10 -0.35
CA ARG A 80 -6.83 8.27 -1.63
C ARG A 80 -7.74 7.91 -2.81
N MET A 81 -8.49 6.81 -2.71
CA MET A 81 -9.48 6.42 -3.72
C MET A 81 -10.66 7.40 -3.82
N CYS A 82 -11.03 8.07 -2.73
CA CYS A 82 -12.01 9.16 -2.75
C CYS A 82 -11.47 10.49 -3.31
N GLY A 83 -10.22 10.54 -3.78
CA GLY A 83 -9.62 11.73 -4.39
C GLY A 83 -9.01 12.73 -3.41
N TYR A 84 -8.76 12.34 -2.15
CA TYR A 84 -8.07 13.20 -1.18
C TYR A 84 -6.56 13.22 -1.44
N ASN A 85 -5.93 14.34 -1.12
CA ASN A 85 -4.49 14.39 -0.85
C ASN A 85 -4.22 13.65 0.46
N THR A 86 -3.61 12.46 0.38
CA THR A 86 -3.36 11.64 1.57
C THR A 86 -1.91 11.68 2.02
N LEU A 87 -1.70 11.89 3.32
CA LEU A 87 -0.39 11.82 3.96
C LEU A 87 -0.45 10.84 5.15
N TRP A 88 0.31 9.74 5.06
CA TRP A 88 0.47 8.80 6.15
C TRP A 88 1.91 8.88 6.66
N VAL A 89 2.11 9.53 7.81
CA VAL A 89 3.44 9.89 8.31
C VAL A 89 3.98 8.80 9.22
N PRO A 90 5.04 8.08 8.83
CA PRO A 90 5.79 7.25 9.76
C PRO A 90 6.65 8.13 10.67
N GLY A 91 6.87 7.69 11.91
CA GLY A 91 7.78 8.33 12.84
C GLY A 91 8.19 7.35 13.92
N THR A 92 9.31 7.63 14.57
CA THR A 92 9.80 6.91 15.76
C THR A 92 9.98 7.95 16.86
N ASP A 93 9.47 7.67 18.05
CA ASP A 93 9.65 8.52 19.22
C ASP A 93 10.98 8.17 19.85
N HIS A 94 11.76 9.18 20.20
CA HIS A 94 13.04 9.02 20.85
C HIS A 94 12.93 8.49 22.29
N ALA A 95 11.70 8.36 22.83
CA ALA A 95 11.39 7.77 24.13
C ALA A 95 12.39 8.24 25.21
N GLY A 96 12.48 9.56 25.38
CA GLY A 96 13.25 10.14 26.47
C GLY A 96 12.64 9.73 27.80
N ILE A 97 13.28 8.75 28.46
CA ILE A 97 12.88 8.11 29.74
C ILE A 97 11.87 6.95 29.55
N ALA A 98 12.34 5.82 29.02
CA ALA A 98 11.75 4.49 29.23
C ALA A 98 12.82 3.54 29.77
#